data_AF-A0A971KNF1-F1
#
_entry.id   AF-A0A971KNF1-F1
#
_cell.length_a   1.000
_cell.length_b   1.000
_cell.length_c   1.000
_cell.angle_alpha   90.00
_cell.angle_beta   90.00
_cell.angle_gamma   90.00
#
_symmetry.space_group_name_H-M   'P 1'
#
loop_
_entity.id
_entity.type
_entity.pdbx_description
1 polymer ?
#
loop_
_entity_poly.entity_id
_entity_poly.type
_entity_poly.pdbx_seq_one_letter_code
_entity_poly.pdbx_strand_id
1 'polypeptide(L)'
;MSYTELFKILSKPWVGIKEIQLIANCGRDSAIAIRNTIENEVKESGKRLPISKTIIVPTRKVIEYLDLDLDYIIEMANNEINLKYKRNTDADISG
;
A
#
# COMPACT_ATOMS: atom_id res chain seq x y z
N MET A 1 -2.65 -10.01 5.05
CA MET A 1 -3.31 -8.82 4.48
C MET A 1 -3.92 -9.24 3.16
N SER A 2 -5.18 -8.88 2.92
CA SER A 2 -5.86 -9.17 1.66
C SER A 2 -5.53 -8.12 0.59
N TYR A 3 -5.79 -8.40 -0.69
CA TYR A 3 -5.60 -7.42 -1.78
C TYR A 3 -6.49 -6.19 -1.62
N THR A 4 -7.73 -6.35 -1.12
CA THR A 4 -8.58 -5.19 -0.79
C THR A 4 -7.98 -4.29 0.29
N GLU A 5 -7.32 -4.87 1.31
CA GLU A 5 -6.63 -4.11 2.35
C GLU A 5 -5.37 -3.42 1.82
N LEU A 6 -4.57 -4.12 1.01
CA LEU A 6 -3.40 -3.56 0.35
C LEU A 6 -3.79 -2.39 -0.56
N PHE A 7 -4.79 -2.57 -1.41
CA PHE A 7 -5.28 -1.52 -2.31
C PHE A 7 -5.75 -0.28 -1.54
N LYS A 8 -6.44 -0.47 -0.40
CA LYS A 8 -6.86 0.64 0.47
C LYS A 8 -5.67 1.42 1.04
N ILE A 9 -4.56 0.74 1.35
CA ILE A 9 -3.33 1.40 1.80
C ILE A 9 -2.67 2.15 0.63
N LEU A 10 -2.53 1.49 -0.52
CA LEU A 10 -1.91 2.07 -1.72
C LEU A 10 -2.68 3.26 -2.29
N SER A 11 -3.99 3.35 -2.01
CA SER A 11 -4.84 4.49 -2.39
C SER A 11 -4.57 5.76 -1.58
N LYS A 12 -3.80 5.70 -0.48
CA LYS A 12 -3.42 6.90 0.25
C LYS A 12 -2.35 7.67 -0.54
N PRO A 13 -2.37 9.01 -0.58
CA PRO A 13 -1.32 9.78 -1.27
C PRO A 13 0.05 9.72 -0.57
N TRP A 14 0.04 9.54 0.75
CA TRP A 14 1.23 9.54 1.60
C TRP A 14 1.19 8.38 2.59
N VAL A 15 2.35 7.79 2.85
CA VAL A 15 2.51 6.63 3.75
C VAL A 15 3.68 6.83 4.70
N GLY A 16 3.53 6.29 5.92
CA GLY A 16 4.58 6.25 6.94
C GLY A 16 5.13 4.84 7.14
N ILE A 17 5.92 4.66 8.20
CA ILE A 17 6.57 3.37 8.53
C ILE A 17 5.54 2.24 8.62
N LYS A 18 4.40 2.46 9.30
CA LYS A 18 3.39 1.41 9.51
C LYS A 18 2.80 0.91 8.21
N GLU A 19 2.45 1.82 7.29
CA GLU A 19 1.97 1.42 5.97
C GLU A 19 3.05 0.73 5.15
N ILE A 20 4.31 1.20 5.18
CA ILE A 20 5.42 0.54 4.49
C ILE A 20 5.65 -0.89 5.02
N GLN A 21 5.55 -1.10 6.34
CA GLN A 21 5.63 -2.45 6.94
C GLN A 21 4.55 -3.37 6.38
N LEU A 22 3.33 -2.87 6.20
CA LEU A 22 2.21 -3.63 5.64
C LEU A 22 2.42 -3.91 4.15
N ILE A 23 2.79 -2.89 3.36
CA ILE A 23 3.02 -3.01 1.91
C ILE A 23 4.15 -4.00 1.61
N ALA A 24 5.30 -3.83 2.26
CA ALA A 24 6.49 -4.64 2.02
C ALA A 24 6.57 -5.92 2.87
N ASN A 25 5.56 -6.18 3.71
CA ASN A 25 5.54 -7.28 4.68
C ASN A 25 6.86 -7.41 5.47
N CYS A 26 7.32 -6.32 6.06
CA CYS A 26 8.65 -6.24 6.67
C CYS A 26 8.64 -5.68 8.10
N GLY A 27 9.76 -5.90 8.79
CA GLY A 27 10.01 -5.35 10.12
C GLY A 27 10.18 -3.83 10.10
N ARG A 28 10.13 -3.22 11.29
CA ARG A 28 10.21 -1.76 11.47
C ARG A 28 11.48 -1.17 10.86
N ASP A 29 12.62 -1.82 11.06
CA ASP A 29 13.92 -1.29 10.63
C ASP A 29 14.06 -1.29 9.10
N SER A 30 13.62 -2.36 8.44
CA SER A 30 13.52 -2.42 6.98
C SER A 30 12.58 -1.33 6.44
N ALA A 31 11.43 -1.12 7.07
CA ALA A 31 10.51 -0.06 6.66
C ALA A 31 11.09 1.35 6.85
N ILE A 32 11.88 1.57 7.91
CA ILE A 32 12.63 2.83 8.11
C ILE A 32 13.66 3.03 6.99
N ALA A 33 14.41 1.97 6.64
CA ALA A 33 15.39 2.02 5.56
C ALA A 33 14.75 2.40 4.22
N ILE A 34 13.65 1.72 3.84
CA ILE A 34 12.89 2.02 2.62
C ILE A 34 12.40 3.48 2.62
N ARG A 35 11.79 3.93 3.72
CA ARG A 35 11.31 5.31 3.85
C ARG A 35 12.44 6.32 3.69
N ASN A 36 13.57 6.10 4.34
CA ASN A 36 14.71 7.02 4.30
C ASN A 36 15.32 7.09 2.90
N THR A 37 15.42 5.97 2.19
CA THR A 37 15.88 5.93 0.80
C THR A 37 14.97 6.79 -0.08
N ILE A 38 13.66 6.58 -0.01
CA ILE A 38 12.69 7.37 -0.79
C ILE A 38 12.72 8.86 -0.41
N GLU A 39 12.85 9.17 0.88
CA GLU A 39 12.98 10.54 1.35
C GLU A 39 14.21 11.23 0.74
N ASN A 40 15.35 10.54 0.71
CA ASN A 40 16.58 11.05 0.12
C ASN A 40 16.42 11.26 -1.39
N GLU A 41 15.87 10.29 -2.13
CA GLU A 41 15.61 10.43 -3.57
C GLU A 41 14.74 11.68 -3.87
N VAL A 42 13.69 11.91 -3.07
CA VAL A 42 12.82 13.09 -3.24
C VAL A 42 13.61 14.37 -3.01
N LYS A 43 14.44 14.44 -1.96
CA LYS A 43 15.27 15.61 -1.65
C LYS A 43 16.34 15.85 -2.72
N GLU A 44 16.99 14.80 -3.20
CA GLU A 44 17.99 14.85 -4.27
C GLU A 44 17.39 15.35 -5.60
N SER A 45 16.11 15.07 -5.85
CA SER A 45 15.38 15.64 -6.99
C SER A 45 15.02 17.13 -6.84
N GLY A 46 15.48 17.80 -5.78
CA GLY A 46 15.18 19.20 -5.47
C GLY A 46 13.77 19.44 -4.92
N LYS A 47 13.01 18.37 -4.65
CA LYS A 47 11.64 18.43 -4.12
C LYS A 47 11.64 18.37 -2.60
N ARG A 48 10.48 18.67 -2.01
CA ARG A 48 10.27 18.63 -0.56
C ARG A 48 9.13 17.69 -0.20
N LEU A 49 9.24 17.08 0.97
CA LEU A 49 8.16 16.34 1.61
C LEU A 49 7.28 17.27 2.45
N PRO A 50 6.01 16.91 2.71
CA PRO A 50 5.16 17.65 3.62
C PRO A 50 5.77 17.79 5.02
N ILE A 51 5.66 18.98 5.61
CA ILE A 51 6.07 19.21 7.00
C ILE A 51 4.96 18.65 7.89
N SER A 52 5.25 17.57 8.62
CA SER A 52 4.29 16.94 9.53
C SER A 52 4.98 16.31 10.74
N LYS A 53 4.20 15.87 11.73
CA LYS A 53 4.72 15.29 12.99
C LYS A 53 5.56 14.02 12.77
N THR A 54 5.36 13.32 11.66
CA THR A 54 6.08 12.10 11.30
C THR A 54 6.53 12.18 9.83
N ILE A 55 7.71 11.65 9.53
CA ILE A 55 8.16 11.57 8.14
C ILE A 55 7.23 10.63 7.36
N ILE A 56 6.67 11.16 6.27
CA ILE A 56 5.82 10.46 5.31
C ILE A 56 6.42 10.61 3.91
N VAL A 57 6.25 9.60 3.08
CA VAL A 57 6.73 9.58 1.69
C VAL A 57 5.57 9.34 0.72
N PRO A 58 5.69 9.75 -0.56
CA PRO A 58 4.67 9.49 -1.55
C PRO A 58 4.47 7.99 -1.74
N THR A 59 3.23 7.51 -1.68
CA THR A 59 2.91 6.08 -1.90
C THR A 59 3.37 5.61 -3.27
N ARG A 60 3.25 6.46 -4.29
CA ARG A 60 3.75 6.20 -5.65
C ARG A 60 5.23 5.82 -5.66
N LYS A 61 6.05 6.46 -4.82
CA LYS A 61 7.48 6.16 -4.72
C LYS A 61 7.75 4.83 -4.04
N VAL A 62 6.90 4.42 -3.09
CA VAL A 62 6.98 3.08 -2.48
C VAL A 62 6.62 2.00 -3.48
N ILE A 63 5.58 2.22 -4.29
CA ILE A 63 5.18 1.33 -5.40
C ILE A 63 6.34 1.16 -6.39
N GLU A 64 6.92 2.28 -6.84
CA GLU A 64 8.09 2.28 -7.75
C GLU A 64 9.30 1.54 -7.14
N TYR A 65 9.61 1.79 -5.87
CA TYR A 65 10.76 1.18 -5.20
C TYR A 65 10.65 -0.35 -5.08
N LEU A 66 9.43 -0.85 -4.84
CA LEU A 66 9.16 -2.28 -4.66
C LEU A 66 8.74 -2.99 -5.95
N ASP A 67 8.69 -2.27 -7.07
CA ASP A 67 8.22 -2.77 -8.37
C ASP A 67 6.84 -3.46 -8.29
N LEU A 68 5.90 -2.82 -7.57
CA LEU A 68 4.56 -3.38 -7.41
C LEU A 68 3.69 -3.11 -8.63
N ASP A 69 3.10 -4.17 -9.17
CA ASP A 69 2.09 -4.08 -10.23
C ASP A 69 0.73 -3.66 -9.65
N LEU A 70 0.40 -2.38 -9.86
CA LEU A 70 -0.85 -1.81 -9.36
C LEU A 70 -2.08 -2.39 -10.07
N ASP A 71 -1.98 -2.73 -11.36
CA ASP A 71 -3.10 -3.27 -12.13
C ASP A 71 -3.45 -4.68 -11.65
N TYR A 72 -2.42 -5.52 -11.42
CA TYR A 72 -2.59 -6.82 -10.81
C TYR A 72 -3.21 -6.75 -9.40
N ILE A 73 -2.77 -5.80 -8.58
CA ILE A 73 -3.34 -5.61 -7.23
C ILE A 73 -4.82 -5.23 -7.30
N ILE A 74 -5.20 -4.35 -8.23
CA ILE A 74 -6.59 -3.95 -8.45
C ILE A 74 -7.43 -5.15 -8.91
N GLU A 75 -6.92 -5.94 -9.86
CA GLU A 75 -7.59 -7.15 -10.35
C GLU A 75 -7.87 -8.12 -9.21
N MET A 76 -6.86 -8.42 -8.38
CA MET A 76 -7.01 -9.34 -7.26
C MET A 76 -7.96 -8.80 -6.19
N ALA A 77 -7.94 -7.49 -5.92
CA ALA A 77 -8.89 -6.86 -5.00
C ALA A 77 -10.35 -7.01 -5.50
N ASN A 78 -10.59 -6.84 -6.78
CA ASN A 78 -11.91 -7.06 -7.39
C ASN A 78 -12.34 -8.53 -7.32
N ASN A 79 -11.42 -9.46 -7.58
CA ASN A 79 -11.69 -10.90 -7.45
C ASN A 79 -12.08 -11.28 -6.01
N GLU A 80 -11.38 -10.75 -5.00
CA GLU A 80 -11.73 -10.95 -3.59
C GLU A 80 -13.16 -10.44 -3.27
N ILE A 81 -13.54 -9.28 -3.80
CA ILE A 81 -14.88 -8.69 -3.61
C ILE A 81 -15.94 -9.58 -4.26
N ASN A 82 -15.72 -10.01 -5.51
CA ASN A 82 -16.65 -10.86 -6.25
C ASN A 82 -16.85 -12.23 -5.58
N LEU A 83 -15.80 -12.82 -5.03
CA LEU A 83 -15.88 -14.07 -4.28
C LEU A 83 -16.68 -13.91 -2.98
N LYS A 84 -16.56 -12.77 -2.29
CA LYS A 84 -17.37 -12.46 -1.10
C LYS A 84 -18.84 -12.32 -1.45
N TYR A 85 -19.18 -11.64 -2.54
CA TYR A 85 -20.57 -11.52 -3.00
C TYR A 85 -21.20 -12.87 -3.34
N LYS A 86 -20.50 -13.73 -4.11
CA LYS A 86 -21.00 -15.08 -4.45
C LYS A 86 -21.29 -15.93 -3.22
N ARG A 87 -20.38 -15.92 -2.22
CA ARG A 87 -20.60 -16.67 -0.97
C ARG A 87 -21.82 -16.20 -0.19
N ASN A 88 -22.07 -14.90 -0.18
CA ASN A 88 -23.24 -14.34 0.53
C ASN A 88 -24.54 -14.72 -0.19
N THR A 89 -24.58 -14.65 -1.53
CA THR A 89 -25.75 -15.06 -2.30
C THR A 89 -26.07 -16.56 -2.14
N ASP A 90 -25.06 -17.42 -2.06
CA ASP A 90 -25.26 -18.86 -1.89
C ASP A 90 -25.73 -19.23 -0.47
N ALA A 91 -25.33 -18.45 0.54
CA ALA A 91 -25.77 -18.61 1.92
C ALA A 91 -27.24 -18.19 2.12
N ASP A 92 -27.70 -17.15 1.42
CA ASP A 92 -29.07 -16.65 1.53
C ASP A 92 -30.12 -17.58 0.86
N ILE A 93 -29.72 -18.38 -0.13
CA ILE A 93 -30.62 -19.32 -0.84
C ILE A 93 -30.76 -20.66 -0.07
N SER A 94 -29.84 -20.94 0.84
CA SER A 94 -29.76 -22.22 1.57
C SER A 94 -30.39 -22.17 2.99
N GLY A 95 -31.03 -21.06 3.36
CA GLY A 95 -31.60 -20.78 4.69
C GLY A 95 -33.12 -20.78 4.74
#